data_AF-A0A931R7F3-F1
#
_entry.id   AF-A0A931R7F3-F1
#
_cell.length_a   1.000
_cell.length_b   1.000
_cell.length_c   1.000
_cell.angle_alpha   90.00
_cell.angle_beta   90.00
_cell.angle_gamma   90.00
#
_symmetry.space_group_name_H-M   'P 1'
#
loop_
_entity.id
_entity.type
_entity.pdbx_description
1 polymer ?
#
loop_
_entity_poly.entity_id
_entity_poly.type
_entity_poly.pdbx_seq_one_letter_code
_entity_poly.pdbx_strand_id
1 'polypeptide(L)'
;MRYEGQEFTLVVPFADRPIDERAKANVKSHFDAAYDIRYGHSFPASAGEVVSLRLEVYGLLPKPEMNSIVLEGGQKTAISRSERKVYFEGRGFTPCPIFRRMNLTEETKIEGPAIIEEPASTTVVHPGDVLTVDKMGNLLIDLTGN
;
A
#
# COMPACT_ATOMS: atom_id res chain seq x y z
N MET A 1 26.32 12.89 2.78
CA MET A 1 27.32 13.52 3.67
C MET A 1 27.99 12.45 4.51
N ARG A 2 29.18 12.72 5.03
CA ARG A 2 29.91 11.87 5.96
C ARG A 2 30.71 12.74 6.92
N TYR A 3 31.22 12.19 8.01
CA TYR A 3 32.28 12.88 8.76
C TYR A 3 33.61 12.81 7.99
N GLU A 4 34.46 13.81 8.16
CA GLU A 4 35.83 13.81 7.62
C GLU A 4 36.56 12.52 8.03
N GLY A 5 37.24 11.88 7.06
CA GLY A 5 37.97 10.62 7.28
C GLY A 5 37.10 9.36 7.38
N GLN A 6 35.77 9.46 7.31
CA GLN A 6 34.86 8.31 7.32
C GLN A 6 34.65 7.73 5.91
N GLU A 7 34.32 6.43 5.81
CA GLU A 7 33.93 5.81 4.52
C GLU A 7 32.42 5.82 4.27
N PHE A 8 31.59 5.71 5.31
CA PHE A 8 30.14 5.62 5.19
C PHE A 8 29.48 6.98 4.96
N THR A 9 28.49 7.01 4.06
CA THR A 9 27.73 8.22 3.73
C THR A 9 26.26 8.08 4.12
N LEU A 10 25.65 9.18 4.55
CA LEU A 10 24.21 9.31 4.76
C LEU A 10 23.60 10.31 3.78
N VAL A 11 22.39 10.01 3.34
CA VAL A 11 21.56 10.95 2.59
C VAL A 11 20.83 11.83 3.60
N VAL A 12 21.03 13.14 3.50
CA VAL A 12 20.42 14.14 4.39
C VAL A 12 19.57 15.06 3.53
N PRO A 13 18.26 15.14 3.75
CA PRO A 13 17.40 16.04 3.01
C PRO A 13 17.68 17.49 3.43
N PHE A 14 17.62 18.41 2.46
CA PHE A 14 17.44 19.84 2.76
C PHE A 14 16.01 20.06 3.25
N ALA A 15 15.81 19.91 4.56
CA ALA A 15 14.50 20.06 5.21
C ALA A 15 14.02 21.51 5.22
N ASP A 16 14.93 22.46 5.34
CA ASP A 16 14.63 23.89 5.32
C ASP A 16 14.37 24.38 3.89
N ARG A 17 13.24 25.07 3.70
CA ARG A 17 12.83 25.69 2.43
C ARG A 17 12.50 27.17 2.66
N PRO A 18 12.94 28.10 1.79
CA PRO A 18 13.78 27.89 0.61
C PRO A 18 15.21 27.42 0.97
N ILE A 19 15.95 26.87 -0.01
CA ILE A 19 17.37 26.55 0.21
C ILE A 19 18.16 27.87 0.18
N ASP A 20 18.30 28.49 1.34
CA ASP A 20 19.04 29.74 1.57
C ASP A 20 20.27 29.51 2.46
N GLU A 21 20.95 30.60 2.87
CA GLU A 21 22.14 30.50 3.73
C GLU A 21 21.85 29.85 5.10
N ARG A 22 20.64 30.02 5.64
CA ARG A 22 20.23 29.36 6.88
C ARG A 22 20.07 27.85 6.66
N ALA A 23 19.41 27.44 5.58
CA ALA A 23 19.26 26.03 5.21
C ALA A 23 20.62 25.35 5.00
N LYS A 24 21.58 26.06 4.38
CA LYS A 24 22.97 25.58 4.25
C LYS A 24 23.65 25.45 5.61
N ALA A 25 23.51 26.44 6.50
CA ALA A 25 24.11 26.40 7.84
C ALA A 25 23.58 25.22 8.69
N ASN A 26 22.31 24.84 8.50
CA ASN A 26 21.67 23.75 9.24
C ASN A 26 21.93 22.35 8.67
N VAL A 27 22.51 22.21 7.46
CA VAL A 27 22.66 20.88 6.84
C VAL A 27 23.53 19.94 7.70
N LYS A 28 24.50 20.49 8.43
CA LYS A 28 25.37 19.71 9.34
C LYS A 28 24.62 19.21 10.57
N SER A 29 23.77 20.02 11.18
CA SER A 29 22.97 19.57 12.33
C SER A 29 21.94 18.51 11.93
N HIS A 30 21.35 18.64 10.73
CA HIS A 30 20.48 17.60 10.15
C HIS A 30 21.25 16.31 9.88
N PHE A 31 22.50 16.40 9.41
CA PHE A 31 23.37 15.24 9.26
C PHE A 31 23.66 14.58 10.61
N ASP A 32 24.02 15.36 11.63
CA ASP A 32 24.35 14.83 12.95
C ASP A 32 23.16 14.12 13.59
N ALA A 33 21.95 14.68 13.48
CA ALA A 33 20.72 14.06 13.95
C ALA A 33 20.37 12.77 13.18
N ALA A 34 20.50 12.77 11.84
CA ALA A 34 20.28 11.58 11.04
C ALA A 34 21.30 10.47 11.34
N TYR A 35 22.54 10.86 11.64
CA TYR A 35 23.59 9.94 12.02
C TYR A 35 23.32 9.31 13.40
N ASP A 36 22.88 10.11 14.37
CA ASP A 36 22.48 9.64 15.70
C ASP A 36 21.32 8.63 15.64
N ILE A 37 20.29 8.91 14.84
CA ILE A 37 19.18 7.97 14.62
C ILE A 37 19.67 6.65 14.00
N ARG A 38 20.63 6.72 13.06
CA ARG A 38 21.10 5.54 12.33
C ARG A 38 22.07 4.68 13.14
N TYR A 39 22.93 5.29 13.95
CA TYR A 39 24.08 4.64 14.59
C TYR A 39 24.12 4.77 16.13
N GLY A 40 23.16 5.48 16.74
CA GLY A 40 23.02 5.66 18.19
C GLY A 40 24.04 6.60 18.83
N HIS A 41 24.79 7.35 18.04
CA HIS A 41 25.72 8.40 18.48
C HIS A 41 26.02 9.34 17.31
N SER A 42 26.57 10.53 17.56
CA SER A 42 27.05 11.47 16.53
C SER A 42 28.36 12.14 16.96
N PHE A 43 29.01 12.85 16.04
CA PHE A 43 30.27 13.58 16.31
C PHE A 43 30.13 15.07 15.93
N PRO A 44 29.38 15.87 16.72
CA PRO A 44 29.08 17.25 16.36
C PRO A 44 30.32 18.14 16.16
N ALA A 45 31.41 17.86 16.88
CA ALA A 45 32.69 18.57 16.78
C ALA A 45 33.48 18.24 15.49
N SER A 46 33.17 17.11 14.83
CA SER A 46 33.83 16.70 13.60
C SER A 46 33.22 17.41 12.39
N ALA A 47 34.08 17.83 11.45
CA ALA A 47 33.64 18.41 10.19
C ALA A 47 32.85 17.40 9.35
N GLY A 48 31.82 17.89 8.65
CA GLY A 48 31.04 17.10 7.72
C GLY A 48 31.45 17.38 6.27
N GLU A 49 31.57 16.34 5.45
CA GLU A 49 31.87 16.43 4.04
C GLU A 49 30.62 16.14 3.19
N VAL A 50 30.39 17.01 2.20
CA VAL A 50 29.38 16.79 1.16
C VAL A 50 30.00 15.98 0.03
N VAL A 51 29.75 14.67 0.03
CA VAL A 51 30.28 13.75 -1.00
C VAL A 51 29.49 13.83 -2.32
N SER A 52 28.18 14.06 -2.25
CA SER A 52 27.31 14.21 -3.42
C SER A 52 26.10 15.07 -3.10
N LEU A 53 25.58 15.76 -4.11
CA LEU A 53 24.33 16.50 -4.07
C LEU A 53 23.32 15.80 -4.99
N ARG A 54 22.09 15.61 -4.50
CA ARG A 54 20.99 15.01 -5.26
C ARG A 54 19.88 16.06 -5.42
N LEU A 55 19.35 16.17 -6.64
CA LEU A 55 18.23 17.03 -6.97
C LEU A 55 17.13 16.18 -7.59
N GLU A 56 15.93 16.27 -7.02
CA GLU A 56 14.71 15.69 -7.59
C GLU A 56 13.85 16.81 -8.14
N VAL A 57 13.37 16.64 -9.38
CA VAL A 57 12.49 17.59 -10.06
C VAL A 57 11.24 16.84 -10.48
N TYR A 58 10.08 17.38 -10.11
CA TYR A 58 8.78 16.78 -10.37
C TYR A 58 8.03 17.59 -11.42
N GLY A 59 7.54 16.90 -12.47
CA GLY A 59 6.53 17.44 -13.37
C GLY A 59 5.13 17.10 -12.84
N LEU A 60 4.28 18.10 -12.65
CA LEU A 60 2.89 17.86 -12.26
C LEU A 60 2.09 17.45 -13.51
N LEU A 61 1.66 16.18 -13.53
CA LEU A 61 0.67 15.69 -14.48
C LEU A 61 -0.72 15.71 -13.83
N PRO A 62 -1.78 15.94 -14.60
CA PRO A 62 -3.14 15.76 -14.09
C PRO A 62 -3.28 14.33 -13.58
N LYS A 63 -3.62 14.18 -12.30
CA LYS A 63 -3.89 12.86 -11.73
C LYS A 63 -5.19 12.33 -12.35
N PRO A 64 -5.25 11.04 -12.72
CA PRO A 64 -6.50 10.44 -13.12
C PRO A 64 -7.51 10.56 -11.96
N GLU A 65 -8.76 10.84 -12.29
CA GLU A 65 -9.83 10.89 -11.31
C GLU A 65 -10.02 9.49 -10.72
N MET A 66 -9.93 9.38 -9.38
CA MET A 66 -10.36 8.16 -8.69
C MET A 66 -11.87 8.14 -8.65
N ASN A 67 -12.48 7.62 -9.71
CA ASN A 67 -13.93 7.45 -9.74
C ASN A 67 -14.32 6.29 -8.83
N SER A 68 -15.29 6.53 -7.95
CA SER A 68 -15.96 5.46 -7.24
C SER A 68 -16.58 4.52 -8.27
N ILE A 69 -16.22 3.24 -8.22
CA ILE A 69 -16.87 2.19 -9.02
C ILE A 69 -18.22 1.88 -8.36
N VAL A 70 -19.07 2.89 -8.20
CA VAL A 70 -20.47 2.67 -7.86
C VAL A 70 -21.06 2.12 -9.14
N LEU A 71 -21.23 0.80 -9.19
CA LEU A 71 -22.06 0.15 -10.18
C LEU A 71 -23.50 0.55 -9.87
N GLU A 72 -23.91 1.75 -10.33
CA GLU A 72 -25.28 2.21 -10.26
C GLU A 72 -26.17 1.15 -10.94
N GLY A 73 -27.03 0.50 -10.14
CA GLY A 73 -28.01 -0.48 -10.64
C GLY A 73 -27.68 -1.96 -10.43
N GLY A 74 -26.61 -2.32 -9.72
CA GLY A 74 -26.44 -3.71 -9.30
C GLY A 74 -27.50 -4.14 -8.27
N GLN A 75 -28.00 -5.37 -8.36
CA GLN A 75 -28.91 -5.92 -7.34
C GLN A 75 -28.26 -5.83 -5.96
N LYS A 76 -29.05 -5.40 -4.95
CA LYS A 76 -28.61 -5.31 -3.54
C LYS A 76 -28.03 -6.61 -2.98
N THR A 77 -28.37 -7.72 -3.62
CA THR A 77 -27.92 -9.06 -3.24
C THR A 77 -27.15 -9.65 -4.42
N ALA A 78 -25.89 -10.02 -4.18
CA ALA A 78 -25.09 -10.71 -5.18
C ALA A 78 -25.77 -12.04 -5.53
N ILE A 79 -26.10 -12.24 -6.81
CA ILE A 79 -26.67 -13.49 -7.29
C ILE A 79 -25.55 -14.38 -7.82
N SER A 80 -25.43 -15.59 -7.25
CA SER A 80 -24.50 -16.59 -7.75
C SER A 80 -24.94 -17.06 -9.14
N ARG A 81 -24.01 -17.05 -10.11
CA ARG A 81 -24.25 -17.51 -11.48
C ARG A 81 -24.34 -19.03 -11.58
N SER A 82 -23.58 -19.72 -10.74
CA SER A 82 -23.44 -21.18 -10.73
C SER A 82 -22.79 -21.62 -9.43
N GLU A 83 -22.72 -22.93 -9.22
CA GLU A 83 -21.99 -23.54 -8.11
C GLU A 83 -20.96 -24.54 -8.66
N ARG A 84 -19.78 -24.63 -8.03
CA ARG A 84 -18.78 -25.67 -8.31
C ARG A 84 -18.25 -26.26 -7.02
N LYS A 85 -17.87 -27.54 -7.04
CA LYS A 85 -17.15 -28.16 -5.92
C LYS A 85 -15.69 -27.72 -5.94
N VAL A 86 -15.22 -27.12 -4.85
CA VAL A 86 -13.82 -26.69 -4.66
C VAL A 86 -13.25 -27.46 -3.48
N TYR A 87 -12.02 -27.95 -3.61
CA TYR A 87 -11.35 -28.65 -2.52
C TYR A 87 -10.67 -27.64 -1.59
N PHE A 88 -11.01 -27.68 -0.30
CA PHE A 88 -10.30 -26.95 0.74
C PHE A 88 -9.58 -27.94 1.65
N GLU A 89 -8.30 -27.70 1.94
CA GLU A 89 -7.56 -28.48 2.90
C GLU A 89 -8.28 -28.48 4.26
N GLY A 90 -8.39 -29.66 4.90
CA GLY A 90 -9.15 -29.84 6.15
C GLY A 90 -10.67 -29.91 6.01
N ARG A 91 -11.28 -29.51 4.88
CA ARG A 91 -12.75 -29.60 4.64
C ARG A 91 -13.16 -30.52 3.48
N GLY A 92 -12.24 -30.83 2.56
CA GLY A 92 -12.54 -31.61 1.37
C GLY A 92 -13.30 -30.81 0.30
N PHE A 93 -13.94 -31.52 -0.63
CA PHE A 93 -14.75 -30.89 -1.69
C PHE A 93 -16.01 -30.24 -1.12
N THR A 94 -16.05 -28.91 -1.16
CA THR A 94 -17.14 -28.08 -0.66
C THR A 94 -17.84 -27.37 -1.82
N PRO A 95 -19.19 -27.37 -1.89
CA PRO A 95 -19.92 -26.56 -2.86
C PRO A 95 -19.64 -25.08 -2.65
N CYS A 96 -19.27 -24.37 -3.73
CA CYS A 96 -18.95 -22.96 -3.71
C CYS A 96 -19.79 -22.21 -4.75
N PRO A 97 -20.64 -21.24 -4.32
CA PRO A 97 -21.28 -20.33 -5.24
C PRO A 97 -20.22 -19.46 -5.96
N ILE A 98 -20.47 -19.24 -7.25
CA ILE A 98 -19.63 -18.42 -8.13
C ILE A 98 -20.35 -17.12 -8.43
N PHE A 99 -19.70 -16.01 -8.12
CA PHE A 99 -20.18 -14.66 -8.38
C PHE A 99 -19.34 -14.01 -9.48
N ARG A 100 -19.97 -13.17 -10.31
CA ARG A 100 -19.24 -12.31 -11.24
C ARG A 100 -18.86 -11.02 -10.53
N ARG A 101 -17.58 -10.62 -10.61
CA ARG A 101 -17.09 -9.37 -10.02
C ARG A 101 -17.92 -8.16 -10.43
N MET A 102 -18.30 -8.08 -11.71
CA MET A 102 -19.10 -6.96 -12.27
C MET A 102 -20.52 -6.84 -11.68
N ASN A 103 -20.99 -7.83 -10.92
CA ASN A 103 -22.32 -7.80 -10.30
C ASN A 103 -22.27 -7.41 -8.81
N LEU A 104 -21.07 -7.22 -8.24
CA LEU A 104 -20.91 -6.90 -6.83
C LEU A 104 -20.93 -5.39 -6.60
N THR A 105 -21.77 -4.94 -5.68
CA THR A 105 -21.97 -3.53 -5.30
C THR A 105 -21.43 -3.25 -3.90
N GLU A 106 -21.34 -1.98 -3.48
CA GLU A 106 -20.91 -1.56 -2.13
C GLU A 106 -21.73 -2.25 -1.01
N GLU A 107 -22.99 -2.64 -1.26
CA GLU A 107 -23.83 -3.33 -0.28
C GLU A 107 -23.55 -4.85 -0.21
N THR A 108 -22.65 -5.38 -1.06
CA THR A 108 -22.38 -6.81 -1.14
C THR A 108 -21.58 -7.28 0.06
N LYS A 109 -22.14 -8.26 0.77
CA LYS A 109 -21.44 -9.10 1.75
C LYS A 109 -21.59 -10.57 1.34
N ILE A 110 -20.47 -11.29 1.26
CA ILE A 110 -20.44 -12.72 0.91
C ILE A 110 -19.67 -13.46 1.99
N GLU A 111 -20.32 -14.43 2.61
CA GLU A 111 -19.68 -15.35 3.56
C GLU A 111 -19.10 -16.54 2.79
N GLY A 112 -17.85 -16.89 3.07
CA GLY A 112 -17.17 -18.00 2.41
C GLY A 112 -17.69 -19.38 2.88
N PRO A 113 -17.55 -20.43 2.05
CA PRO A 113 -16.73 -20.46 0.85
C PRO A 113 -17.42 -19.89 -0.39
N ALA A 114 -16.70 -19.07 -1.18
CA ALA A 114 -17.21 -18.49 -2.42
C ALA A 114 -16.10 -18.24 -3.44
N ILE A 115 -16.46 -18.17 -4.72
CA ILE A 115 -15.54 -17.83 -5.81
C ILE A 115 -16.03 -16.56 -6.50
N ILE A 116 -15.15 -15.57 -6.65
CA ILE A 116 -15.41 -14.35 -7.42
C ILE A 116 -14.61 -14.41 -8.71
N GLU A 117 -15.31 -14.50 -9.85
CA GLU A 117 -14.71 -14.52 -11.19
C GLU A 117 -14.68 -13.12 -11.80
N GLU A 118 -13.52 -12.75 -12.34
CA GLU A 118 -13.25 -11.55 -13.13
C GLU A 118 -12.56 -11.97 -14.45
N PRO A 119 -12.70 -11.22 -15.57
CA PRO A 119 -12.05 -11.60 -16.83
C PRO A 119 -10.54 -11.87 -16.74
N ALA A 120 -9.84 -11.20 -15.82
CA ALA A 120 -8.40 -11.32 -15.64
C ALA A 120 -7.98 -12.01 -14.32
N SER A 121 -8.92 -12.41 -13.46
CA SER A 121 -8.60 -12.94 -12.12
C SER A 121 -9.70 -13.82 -11.54
N THR A 122 -9.36 -14.63 -10.55
CA THR A 122 -10.31 -15.39 -9.74
C THR A 122 -9.93 -15.26 -8.28
N THR A 123 -10.84 -14.72 -7.46
CA THR A 123 -10.64 -14.57 -6.02
C THR A 123 -11.40 -15.70 -5.30
N VAL A 124 -10.71 -16.39 -4.39
CA VAL A 124 -11.29 -17.44 -3.54
C VAL A 124 -11.51 -16.86 -2.15
N VAL A 125 -12.75 -16.89 -1.68
CA VAL A 125 -13.12 -16.55 -0.29
C VAL A 125 -13.18 -17.86 0.48
N HIS A 126 -12.31 -18.07 1.46
CA HIS A 126 -12.22 -19.34 2.16
C HIS A 126 -13.41 -19.56 3.11
N PRO A 127 -13.70 -20.83 3.47
CA PRO A 127 -14.51 -21.18 4.62
C PRO A 127 -14.30 -20.29 5.86
N GLY A 128 -15.32 -19.53 6.25
CA GLY A 128 -15.25 -18.70 7.46
C GLY A 128 -14.70 -17.29 7.25
N ASP A 129 -14.20 -16.97 6.05
CA ASP A 129 -13.86 -15.60 5.68
C ASP A 129 -15.11 -14.83 5.25
N VAL A 130 -15.03 -13.50 5.34
CA VAL A 130 -16.11 -12.61 4.91
C VAL A 130 -15.58 -11.61 3.89
N LEU A 131 -16.19 -11.60 2.71
CA LEU A 131 -15.93 -10.60 1.69
C LEU A 131 -16.94 -9.46 1.77
N THR A 132 -16.46 -8.22 1.73
CA THR A 132 -17.26 -7.01 1.51
C THR A 132 -16.68 -6.18 0.36
N VAL A 133 -17.47 -5.25 -0.18
CA VAL A 133 -17.02 -4.33 -1.25
C VAL A 133 -17.07 -2.91 -0.72
N ASP A 134 -15.98 -2.16 -0.85
CA ASP A 134 -15.95 -0.76 -0.43
C ASP A 134 -16.49 0.20 -1.51
N LYS A 135 -16.54 1.50 -1.17
CA LYS A 135 -16.96 2.59 -2.07
C LYS A 135 -16.15 2.73 -3.35
N MET A 136 -14.90 2.26 -3.35
CA MET A 136 -14.01 2.26 -4.50
C MET A 136 -14.12 0.97 -5.31
N GLY A 137 -14.93 0.00 -4.88
CA GLY A 137 -15.04 -1.30 -5.51
C GLY A 137 -13.89 -2.24 -5.14
N ASN A 138 -13.14 -1.99 -4.07
CA ASN A 138 -12.17 -2.96 -3.60
C ASN A 138 -12.88 -4.14 -2.97
N LEU A 139 -12.36 -5.35 -3.19
CA LEU A 139 -12.79 -6.54 -2.44
C LEU A 139 -12.00 -6.57 -1.12
N LEU A 140 -12.70 -6.41 0.00
CA LEU A 140 -12.13 -6.50 1.33
C LEU A 140 -12.47 -7.88 1.90
N ILE A 141 -11.46 -8.67 2.26
CA ILE A 141 -11.64 -9.99 2.85
C ILE A 141 -11.15 -9.95 4.29
N ASP A 142 -12.07 -10.20 5.21
CA ASP A 142 -11.76 -10.41 6.62
C ASP A 142 -11.48 -11.89 6.85
N LEU A 143 -10.30 -12.18 7.38
CA LEU A 143 -9.80 -13.53 7.66
C LEU A 143 -10.26 -13.96 9.05
N THR A 144 -11.57 -14.08 9.23
CA THR A 144 -12.17 -14.50 10.51
C THR A 144 -12.05 -16.01 10.77
N GLY A 145 -11.46 -16.76 9.83
CA GLY A 145 -11.38 -18.23 9.85
C GLY A 145 -10.08 -18.87 10.37
N ASN A 146 -9.14 -18.11 10.97
CA ASN A 146 -7.89 -18.66 11.54
C ASN A 146 -7.89 -18.74 13.06
#